data_AF-A0A3D1LI65-F1
#
_entry.id   AF-A0A3D1LI65-F1
#
_cell.length_a   1.000
_cell.length_b   1.000
_cell.length_c   1.000
_cell.angle_alpha   90.00
_cell.angle_beta   90.00
_cell.angle_gamma   90.00
#
_symmetry.space_group_name_H-M   'P 1'
#
loop_
_entity.id
_entity.type
_entity.pdbx_description
1 polymer ?
#
loop_
_entity_poly.entity_id
_entity_poly.type
_entity_poly.pdbx_seq_one_letter_code
_entity_poly.pdbx_strand_id
1 'polypeptide(L)'
;MDETSSIDVSARGYRGGGRDGNTSCNGITIGGLFGAASRSGGSYGGYGGIYDGTGSNAPYGQPSEAIYLGSGGSCGDYGRIGGNGGGLINITASEALVVNGGILANGGAGSTDQNPGGGSGGSISINTSLLQGLGTIAANGGGYEVGGGGGRIAISYNYLGNSGQDLAGLRNINAFGGHGSHVWGSAGTVLFKKSGQQYGDLYVDDNMTNSTSSAWTPLTPLGFGKITDLTANTLTTDGAVKMAVNGLAGMEINPNLNQSETYKVISNTGTTITVDTTGKPDLTTPGVAGTGNTYAGIYRFDNVHFRRGGFLVMGDRLIVGDTMKIDEYGQLTHYDATMNFEPRLDLTVGTLEIIGNSSINVDARGYLGGSRGGNDCSGQTIGNVDGSLHRSGGSYGGLGGAWGGTPNGIYGSMTDPAGLGSGGSCGDYGRVGGDGGGWVAIHANSISLDGVISADGGTGSADQQPGSGSGGTINLVTSTLSGSGAIRANGGGNQVGGGGGRISLMYDGQLLIPRANISAAGGPGSYVAGSAGTIYPP
;
A
#
# COMPACT_ATOMS: atom_id res chain seq x y z
N MET A 1 -31.77 1.97 -15.25
CA MET A 1 -31.72 3.45 -15.26
C MET A 1 -31.38 3.90 -16.66
N ASP A 2 -32.13 4.86 -17.22
CA ASP A 2 -31.79 5.49 -18.50
C ASP A 2 -30.63 6.48 -18.37
N GLU A 3 -30.19 7.02 -19.51
CA GLU A 3 -29.03 7.93 -19.63
C GLU A 3 -29.18 9.24 -18.86
N THR A 4 -30.41 9.63 -18.50
CA THR A 4 -30.71 10.89 -17.81
C THR A 4 -30.95 10.72 -16.31
N SER A 5 -30.95 9.48 -15.82
CA SER A 5 -31.32 9.14 -14.44
C SER A 5 -30.11 8.75 -13.58
N SER A 6 -30.17 9.03 -12.28
CA SER A 6 -29.15 8.58 -11.34
C SER A 6 -29.69 8.20 -9.96
N ILE A 7 -29.08 7.19 -9.35
CA ILE A 7 -29.08 7.01 -7.89
C ILE A 7 -27.84 7.72 -7.36
N ASP A 8 -28.04 8.83 -6.64
CA ASP A 8 -26.95 9.69 -6.20
C ASP A 8 -26.99 9.96 -4.70
N VAL A 9 -25.98 9.45 -3.98
CA VAL A 9 -25.72 9.70 -2.56
C VAL A 9 -24.38 10.40 -2.36
N SER A 10 -23.89 11.11 -3.37
CA SER A 10 -22.65 11.88 -3.29
C SER A 10 -22.73 12.94 -2.20
N ALA A 11 -21.63 13.13 -1.46
CA ALA A 11 -21.53 14.03 -0.30
C ALA A 11 -22.55 13.78 0.83
N ARG A 12 -23.13 12.57 0.92
CA ARG A 12 -24.10 12.15 1.97
C ARG A 12 -23.51 11.23 3.05
N GLY A 13 -22.20 11.09 3.10
CA GLY A 13 -21.46 10.38 4.14
C GLY A 13 -21.16 11.23 5.38
N TYR A 14 -20.05 10.93 6.05
CA TYR A 14 -19.63 11.68 7.24
C TYR A 14 -19.31 13.15 6.91
N ARG A 15 -19.56 14.03 7.89
CA ARG A 15 -19.46 15.48 7.72
C ARG A 15 -18.02 15.95 7.60
N GLY A 16 -17.77 16.89 6.69
CA GLY A 16 -16.52 17.66 6.65
C GLY A 16 -16.40 18.64 7.83
N GLY A 17 -15.22 19.19 8.04
CA GLY A 17 -14.96 20.23 9.03
C GLY A 17 -15.78 21.49 8.79
N GLY A 18 -16.25 22.13 9.85
CA GLY A 18 -16.98 23.41 9.80
C GLY A 18 -18.38 23.33 9.19
N ARG A 19 -18.92 22.13 8.95
CA ARG A 19 -20.26 21.89 8.39
C ARG A 19 -21.33 21.90 9.47
N ASP A 20 -22.58 22.09 9.07
CA ASP A 20 -23.72 21.89 9.98
C ASP A 20 -23.70 20.48 10.58
N GLY A 21 -23.73 20.41 11.92
CA GLY A 21 -23.58 19.17 12.68
C GLY A 21 -22.13 18.74 12.95
N ASN A 22 -21.13 19.50 12.49
CA ASN A 22 -19.73 19.36 12.85
C ASN A 22 -19.04 20.73 12.95
N THR A 23 -19.05 21.32 14.15
CA THR A 23 -18.41 22.61 14.41
C THR A 23 -16.89 22.54 14.53
N SER A 24 -16.31 21.34 14.56
CA SER A 24 -14.85 21.14 14.57
C SER A 24 -14.27 21.38 13.18
N CYS A 25 -13.00 21.80 13.11
CA CYS A 25 -12.27 21.87 11.85
C CYS A 25 -11.81 20.49 11.33
N ASN A 26 -11.89 19.45 12.16
CA ASN A 26 -11.59 18.09 11.73
C ASN A 26 -12.80 17.50 11.00
N GLY A 27 -12.56 16.74 9.94
CA GLY A 27 -13.59 15.91 9.33
C GLY A 27 -14.05 14.79 10.28
N ILE A 28 -15.22 14.21 10.03
CA ILE A 28 -15.72 13.05 10.77
C ILE A 28 -15.41 11.77 10.00
N THR A 29 -15.08 10.70 10.72
CA THR A 29 -14.80 9.37 10.19
C THR A 29 -15.64 8.29 10.88
N ILE A 30 -15.34 7.02 10.61
CA ILE A 30 -16.03 5.85 11.16
C ILE A 30 -16.21 5.95 12.69
N GLY A 31 -17.40 5.58 13.15
CA GLY A 31 -17.77 5.69 14.57
C GLY A 31 -18.07 7.10 15.07
N GLY A 32 -18.13 8.11 14.18
CA GLY A 32 -18.36 9.50 14.57
C GLY A 32 -17.14 10.17 15.20
N LEU A 33 -15.95 9.59 15.00
CA LEU A 33 -14.69 10.10 15.51
C LEU A 33 -14.15 11.23 14.62
N PHE A 34 -13.22 12.02 15.15
CA PHE A 34 -12.46 12.95 14.33
C PHE A 34 -11.51 12.20 13.40
N GLY A 35 -11.55 12.58 12.13
CA GLY A 35 -10.74 12.03 11.06
C GLY A 35 -9.72 13.03 10.56
N ALA A 36 -9.78 13.37 9.27
CA ALA A 36 -8.85 14.30 8.64
C ALA A 36 -8.76 15.64 9.39
N ALA A 37 -7.53 16.15 9.51
CA ALA A 37 -7.22 17.41 10.18
C ALA A 37 -6.21 18.22 9.36
N SER A 38 -6.06 19.52 9.66
CA SER A 38 -5.03 20.38 9.08
C SER A 38 -4.95 20.32 7.54
N ARG A 39 -5.94 20.88 6.82
CA ARG A 39 -5.93 20.94 5.34
C ARG A 39 -5.65 19.58 4.68
N SER A 40 -6.28 18.54 5.21
CA SER A 40 -6.23 17.17 4.69
C SER A 40 -7.61 16.71 4.21
N GLY A 41 -7.63 15.94 3.13
CA GLY A 41 -8.82 15.26 2.62
C GLY A 41 -9.19 14.04 3.48
N GLY A 42 -10.45 13.61 3.45
CA GLY A 42 -10.90 12.40 4.14
C GLY A 42 -10.36 11.12 3.49
N SER A 43 -10.17 10.05 4.28
CA SER A 43 -9.77 8.72 3.79
C SER A 43 -10.90 7.70 3.96
N TYR A 44 -11.07 6.78 3.01
CA TYR A 44 -11.88 5.57 3.18
C TYR A 44 -11.25 4.37 2.44
N GLY A 45 -11.55 4.19 1.16
CA GLY A 45 -10.93 3.18 0.32
C GLY A 45 -9.54 3.60 -0.16
N GLY A 46 -9.40 4.89 -0.45
CA GLY A 46 -8.13 5.58 -0.68
C GLY A 46 -7.77 6.50 0.48
N TYR A 47 -6.52 6.95 0.47
CA TYR A 47 -5.97 7.91 1.41
C TYR A 47 -6.23 9.35 0.92
N GLY A 48 -6.72 10.21 1.81
CA GLY A 48 -6.88 11.63 1.51
C GLY A 48 -5.54 12.35 1.40
N GLY A 49 -5.45 13.32 0.50
CA GLY A 49 -4.28 14.18 0.37
C GLY A 49 -4.00 14.95 1.66
N ILE A 50 -2.73 15.11 2.00
CA ILE A 50 -2.27 15.85 3.19
C ILE A 50 -1.48 17.05 2.69
N TYR A 51 -2.01 18.25 2.90
CA TYR A 51 -1.26 19.48 2.64
C TYR A 51 -0.26 19.76 3.77
N ASP A 52 -0.71 19.65 5.03
CA ASP A 52 0.17 19.77 6.20
C ASP A 52 -0.40 19.15 7.50
N GLY A 53 0.35 19.31 8.58
CA GLY A 53 -0.06 18.96 9.93
C GLY A 53 -0.21 17.47 10.18
N THR A 54 -1.15 17.10 11.04
CA THR A 54 -1.34 15.73 11.56
C THR A 54 -1.91 14.74 10.55
N GLY A 55 -2.31 15.20 9.36
CA GLY A 55 -2.71 14.35 8.24
C GLY A 55 -4.16 13.85 8.26
N SER A 56 -4.41 12.86 7.41
CA SER A 56 -5.72 12.25 7.22
C SER A 56 -5.98 11.07 8.18
N ASN A 57 -7.24 10.65 8.29
CA ASN A 57 -7.59 9.43 9.00
C ASN A 57 -7.04 8.18 8.30
N ALA A 58 -6.88 7.11 9.06
CA ALA A 58 -6.58 5.81 8.47
C ALA A 58 -7.74 5.32 7.59
N PRO A 59 -7.46 4.62 6.47
CA PRO A 59 -8.45 3.85 5.72
C PRO A 59 -9.15 2.83 6.62
N TYR A 60 -10.34 2.38 6.21
CA TYR A 60 -11.11 1.38 6.95
C TYR A 60 -11.90 0.46 6.02
N GLY A 61 -12.33 -0.68 6.58
CA GLY A 61 -13.06 -1.73 5.88
C GLY A 61 -12.19 -2.50 4.88
N GLN A 62 -12.80 -3.46 4.19
CA GLN A 62 -12.14 -4.30 3.21
C GLN A 62 -12.76 -4.15 1.82
N PRO A 63 -11.99 -4.35 0.72
CA PRO A 63 -12.52 -4.22 -0.64
C PRO A 63 -13.70 -5.14 -0.96
N SER A 64 -13.76 -6.32 -0.34
CA SER A 64 -14.82 -7.31 -0.55
C SER A 64 -16.15 -6.97 0.12
N GLU A 65 -16.16 -6.04 1.08
CA GLU A 65 -17.34 -5.61 1.83
C GLU A 65 -17.42 -4.08 1.88
N ALA A 66 -17.92 -3.48 0.81
CA ALA A 66 -18.15 -2.04 0.70
C ALA A 66 -19.43 -1.63 1.44
N ILE A 67 -19.34 -1.41 2.75
CA ILE A 67 -20.49 -1.16 3.63
C ILE A 67 -20.41 0.12 4.46
N TYR A 68 -19.35 0.92 4.31
CA TYR A 68 -19.14 2.10 5.15
C TYR A 68 -19.36 3.41 4.38
N LEU A 69 -19.76 4.45 5.10
CA LEU A 69 -19.80 5.82 4.57
C LEU A 69 -18.38 6.34 4.34
N GLY A 70 -18.22 7.24 3.38
CA GLY A 70 -16.99 8.02 3.21
C GLY A 70 -16.79 9.01 4.37
N SER A 71 -15.54 9.34 4.65
CA SER A 71 -15.11 10.30 5.67
C SER A 71 -15.13 11.74 5.15
N GLY A 72 -15.36 12.69 6.04
CA GLY A 72 -15.26 14.11 5.74
C GLY A 72 -13.81 14.59 5.67
N GLY A 73 -13.54 15.59 4.83
CA GLY A 73 -12.29 16.34 4.82
C GLY A 73 -12.26 17.43 5.90
N SER A 74 -11.07 17.92 6.21
CA SER A 74 -10.87 18.99 7.19
C SER A 74 -11.12 20.40 6.62
N CYS A 75 -11.22 21.39 7.50
CA CYS A 75 -11.26 22.79 7.08
C CYS A 75 -9.97 23.26 6.42
N GLY A 76 -10.13 24.26 5.57
CA GLY A 76 -9.05 25.10 5.04
C GLY A 76 -8.68 26.24 6.00
N ASP A 77 -7.83 27.14 5.53
CA ASP A 77 -7.54 28.39 6.24
C ASP A 77 -8.83 29.21 6.44
N TYR A 78 -8.80 30.06 7.47
CA TYR A 78 -9.92 30.94 7.83
C TYR A 78 -11.26 30.19 8.06
N GLY A 79 -11.21 28.89 8.38
CA GLY A 79 -12.38 28.08 8.65
C GLY A 79 -13.20 27.71 7.40
N ARG A 80 -12.58 27.71 6.21
CA ARG A 80 -13.23 27.23 4.98
C ARG A 80 -13.66 25.77 5.14
N ILE A 81 -14.89 25.46 4.75
CA ILE A 81 -15.52 24.19 5.11
C ILE A 81 -14.95 23.02 4.32
N GLY A 82 -14.76 21.88 5.00
CA GLY A 82 -14.32 20.64 4.40
C GLY A 82 -15.42 19.93 3.60
N GLY A 83 -15.04 19.06 2.68
CA GLY A 83 -15.94 18.20 1.92
C GLY A 83 -16.60 17.12 2.79
N ASN A 84 -17.87 16.80 2.55
CA ASN A 84 -18.50 15.62 3.16
C ASN A 84 -18.08 14.36 2.40
N GLY A 85 -17.98 13.23 3.09
CA GLY A 85 -17.75 11.95 2.42
C GLY A 85 -18.94 11.49 1.58
N GLY A 86 -18.73 10.48 0.73
CA GLY A 86 -19.79 9.84 -0.05
C GLY A 86 -20.69 8.93 0.78
N GLY A 87 -21.94 8.74 0.34
CA GLY A 87 -22.91 7.86 1.01
C GLY A 87 -22.67 6.36 0.77
N LEU A 88 -23.62 5.55 1.20
CA LEU A 88 -23.64 4.10 0.97
C LEU A 88 -24.82 3.75 0.05
N ILE A 89 -24.55 2.96 -0.99
CA ILE A 89 -25.55 2.32 -1.84
C ILE A 89 -25.41 0.81 -1.69
N ASN A 90 -26.54 0.12 -1.44
CA ASN A 90 -26.63 -1.33 -1.50
C ASN A 90 -27.79 -1.73 -2.42
N ILE A 91 -27.50 -2.45 -3.50
CA ILE A 91 -28.47 -2.87 -4.51
C ILE A 91 -28.46 -4.39 -4.63
N THR A 92 -29.64 -5.00 -4.53
CA THR A 92 -29.87 -6.40 -4.89
C THR A 92 -30.88 -6.46 -6.02
N ALA A 93 -30.47 -6.95 -7.19
CA ALA A 93 -31.32 -7.08 -8.38
C ALA A 93 -31.27 -8.52 -8.89
N SER A 94 -32.30 -9.31 -8.63
CA SER A 94 -32.30 -10.77 -8.88
C SER A 94 -32.06 -11.15 -10.34
N GLU A 95 -32.52 -10.35 -11.29
CA GLU A 95 -32.43 -10.65 -12.73
C GLU A 95 -31.33 -9.83 -13.42
N ALA A 96 -31.48 -8.51 -13.46
CA ALA A 96 -30.53 -7.64 -14.14
C ALA A 96 -30.46 -6.26 -13.49
N LEU A 97 -29.25 -5.70 -13.47
CA LEU A 97 -29.01 -4.29 -13.25
C LEU A 97 -28.53 -3.66 -14.55
N VAL A 98 -29.40 -2.83 -15.16
CA VAL A 98 -29.10 -2.07 -16.38
C VAL A 98 -28.80 -0.62 -16.04
N VAL A 99 -27.56 -0.19 -16.23
CA VAL A 99 -27.06 1.15 -15.88
C VAL A 99 -26.69 1.91 -17.15
N ASN A 100 -27.59 2.74 -17.67
CA ASN A 100 -27.24 3.69 -18.75
C ASN A 100 -26.98 5.10 -18.21
N GLY A 101 -27.47 5.41 -17.00
CA GLY A 101 -27.20 6.65 -16.26
C GLY A 101 -26.12 6.48 -15.17
N GLY A 102 -26.35 7.05 -13.97
CA GLY A 102 -25.32 7.10 -12.91
C GLY A 102 -25.69 6.43 -11.58
N ILE A 103 -24.81 5.62 -11.01
CA ILE A 103 -24.86 5.18 -9.59
C ILE A 103 -23.69 5.83 -8.87
N LEU A 104 -23.95 6.83 -8.02
CA LEU A 104 -22.93 7.75 -7.53
C LEU A 104 -22.90 7.81 -6.00
N ALA A 105 -21.71 7.62 -5.45
CA ALA A 105 -21.39 7.77 -4.02
C ALA A 105 -20.11 8.59 -3.85
N ASN A 106 -19.95 9.67 -4.62
CA ASN A 106 -18.72 10.46 -4.63
C ASN A 106 -18.57 11.30 -3.35
N GLY A 107 -17.32 11.59 -2.96
CA GLY A 107 -17.00 12.59 -1.96
C GLY A 107 -17.31 14.00 -2.46
N GLY A 108 -17.76 14.88 -1.56
CA GLY A 108 -17.94 16.30 -1.87
C GLY A 108 -16.62 17.05 -1.82
N ALA A 109 -16.45 18.06 -2.69
CA ALA A 109 -15.37 19.03 -2.55
C ALA A 109 -15.53 19.88 -1.28
N GLY A 110 -14.42 20.39 -0.74
CA GLY A 110 -14.44 21.49 0.23
C GLY A 110 -14.86 22.81 -0.42
N SER A 111 -14.80 23.92 0.32
CA SER A 111 -14.87 25.26 -0.28
C SER A 111 -13.85 25.41 -1.41
N THR A 112 -14.13 26.30 -2.37
CA THR A 112 -13.30 26.47 -3.57
C THR A 112 -12.13 27.43 -3.37
N ASP A 113 -11.67 27.60 -2.14
CA ASP A 113 -10.54 28.47 -1.79
C ASP A 113 -9.96 28.08 -0.43
N GLN A 114 -8.67 28.39 -0.24
CA GLN A 114 -7.97 28.32 1.04
C GLN A 114 -7.73 26.89 1.58
N ASN A 115 -7.54 25.94 0.70
CA ASN A 115 -7.01 24.59 0.93
C ASN A 115 -7.88 23.65 1.81
N PRO A 116 -9.22 23.66 1.78
CA PRO A 116 -10.00 22.68 2.51
C PRO A 116 -9.85 21.28 1.89
N GLY A 117 -9.95 20.27 2.74
CA GLY A 117 -9.94 18.88 2.31
C GLY A 117 -11.24 18.44 1.67
N GLY A 118 -11.17 17.74 0.53
CA GLY A 118 -12.29 16.98 -0.03
C GLY A 118 -12.68 15.80 0.85
N GLY A 119 -13.96 15.42 0.82
CA GLY A 119 -14.42 14.18 1.47
C GLY A 119 -14.02 12.96 0.64
N SER A 120 -13.87 11.79 1.27
CA SER A 120 -13.62 10.56 0.52
C SER A 120 -14.86 10.05 -0.19
N GLY A 121 -14.66 9.23 -1.23
CA GLY A 121 -15.73 8.43 -1.82
C GLY A 121 -16.40 7.50 -0.79
N GLY A 122 -17.63 7.12 -1.08
CA GLY A 122 -18.44 6.24 -0.23
C GLY A 122 -18.36 4.77 -0.63
N SER A 123 -19.44 4.04 -0.38
CA SER A 123 -19.56 2.62 -0.70
C SER A 123 -20.65 2.35 -1.72
N ILE A 124 -20.36 1.46 -2.68
CA ILE A 124 -21.38 0.89 -3.57
C ILE A 124 -21.25 -0.64 -3.54
N SER A 125 -22.26 -1.30 -2.99
CA SER A 125 -22.41 -2.76 -2.97
C SER A 125 -23.53 -3.18 -3.92
N ILE A 126 -23.24 -4.07 -4.86
CA ILE A 126 -24.22 -4.56 -5.84
C ILE A 126 -24.19 -6.08 -5.87
N ASN A 127 -25.36 -6.71 -5.80
CA ASN A 127 -25.56 -8.12 -6.11
C ASN A 127 -26.61 -8.23 -7.23
N THR A 128 -26.23 -8.80 -8.37
CA THR A 128 -27.16 -9.00 -9.48
C THR A 128 -26.87 -10.26 -10.27
N SER A 129 -27.82 -10.78 -11.06
CA SER A 129 -27.49 -11.86 -11.99
C SER A 129 -26.79 -11.32 -13.24
N LEU A 130 -27.38 -10.34 -13.94
CA LEU A 130 -26.77 -9.68 -15.11
C LEU A 130 -26.41 -8.22 -14.82
N LEU A 131 -25.11 -7.88 -14.91
CA LEU A 131 -24.64 -6.49 -14.89
C LEU A 131 -24.46 -6.00 -16.33
N GLN A 132 -25.15 -4.94 -16.74
CA GLN A 132 -24.97 -4.36 -18.07
C GLN A 132 -25.28 -2.86 -18.14
N GLY A 133 -24.88 -2.23 -19.24
CA GLY A 133 -25.22 -0.86 -19.61
C GLY A 133 -24.04 -0.05 -20.11
N LEU A 134 -24.29 1.23 -20.36
CA LEU A 134 -23.34 2.22 -20.90
C LEU A 134 -22.91 3.30 -19.91
N GLY A 135 -23.61 3.40 -18.78
CA GLY A 135 -23.50 4.46 -17.79
C GLY A 135 -22.25 4.40 -16.92
N THR A 136 -22.36 4.93 -15.70
CA THR A 136 -21.24 5.05 -14.75
C THR A 136 -21.64 4.60 -13.36
N ILE A 137 -20.72 3.92 -12.67
CA ILE A 137 -20.81 3.59 -11.25
C ILE A 137 -19.58 4.18 -10.57
N ALA A 138 -19.75 5.16 -9.68
CA ALA A 138 -18.63 5.95 -9.19
C ALA A 138 -18.68 6.19 -7.67
N ALA A 139 -17.53 5.99 -7.02
CA ALA A 139 -17.28 6.34 -5.62
C ALA A 139 -15.95 7.10 -5.52
N ASN A 140 -15.81 8.18 -6.29
CA ASN A 140 -14.59 8.97 -6.36
C ASN A 140 -14.43 9.89 -5.14
N GLY A 141 -13.19 10.24 -4.80
CA GLY A 141 -12.91 11.28 -3.82
C GLY A 141 -13.29 12.68 -4.29
N GLY A 142 -13.63 13.58 -3.36
CA GLY A 142 -13.85 14.99 -3.67
C GLY A 142 -12.54 15.70 -4.03
N GLY A 143 -12.51 16.46 -5.11
CA GLY A 143 -11.31 17.17 -5.58
C GLY A 143 -11.25 18.66 -5.18
N TYR A 144 -10.62 19.44 -6.06
CA TYR A 144 -10.39 20.90 -6.04
C TYR A 144 -9.01 21.35 -5.57
N GLU A 145 -8.72 21.45 -4.27
CA GLU A 145 -7.39 21.87 -3.77
C GLU A 145 -6.65 20.72 -3.11
N VAL A 146 -7.24 20.14 -2.05
CA VAL A 146 -6.74 18.95 -1.38
C VAL A 146 -7.74 17.80 -1.56
N GLY A 147 -7.31 16.77 -2.28
CA GLY A 147 -8.16 15.65 -2.67
C GLY A 147 -8.56 14.74 -1.52
N GLY A 148 -9.83 14.30 -1.50
CA GLY A 148 -10.26 13.15 -0.69
C GLY A 148 -9.85 11.83 -1.35
N GLY A 149 -9.69 10.77 -0.56
CA GLY A 149 -9.42 9.43 -1.08
C GLY A 149 -10.63 8.82 -1.80
N GLY A 150 -10.39 7.91 -2.74
CA GLY A 150 -11.47 7.14 -3.38
C GLY A 150 -12.25 6.25 -2.39
N GLY A 151 -13.41 5.80 -2.82
CA GLY A 151 -14.30 4.94 -2.05
C GLY A 151 -14.05 3.45 -2.28
N ARG A 152 -15.05 2.62 -1.95
CA ARG A 152 -15.03 1.17 -2.23
C ARG A 152 -16.25 0.78 -3.05
N ILE A 153 -16.04 0.00 -4.10
CA ILE A 153 -17.12 -0.58 -4.91
C ILE A 153 -16.95 -2.09 -4.90
N ALA A 154 -17.99 -2.84 -4.53
CA ALA A 154 -18.01 -4.30 -4.55
C ALA A 154 -19.22 -4.79 -5.34
N ILE A 155 -19.01 -5.55 -6.42
CA ILE A 155 -20.07 -6.00 -7.31
C ILE A 155 -19.99 -7.51 -7.51
N SER A 156 -21.01 -8.22 -7.05
CA SER A 156 -21.21 -9.64 -7.32
C SER A 156 -22.18 -9.83 -8.47
N TYR A 157 -21.78 -10.59 -9.50
CA TYR A 157 -22.60 -10.82 -10.69
C TYR A 157 -22.42 -12.23 -11.29
N ASN A 158 -23.41 -12.73 -12.03
CA ASN A 158 -23.28 -14.01 -12.75
C ASN A 158 -22.80 -13.79 -14.20
N TYR A 159 -23.40 -12.80 -14.86
CA TYR A 159 -23.19 -12.47 -16.26
C TYR A 159 -22.88 -10.99 -16.41
N LEU A 160 -21.97 -10.67 -17.32
CA LEU A 160 -21.69 -9.31 -17.77
C LEU A 160 -22.40 -9.10 -19.12
N GLY A 161 -22.82 -7.87 -19.40
CA GLY A 161 -23.32 -7.48 -20.72
C GLY A 161 -22.31 -7.80 -21.83
N ASN A 162 -22.80 -7.89 -23.06
CA ASN A 162 -21.94 -8.07 -24.23
C ASN A 162 -21.04 -6.83 -24.45
N SER A 163 -20.03 -6.95 -25.31
CA SER A 163 -19.21 -5.82 -25.72
C SER A 163 -20.07 -4.62 -26.13
N GLY A 164 -19.78 -3.45 -25.54
CA GLY A 164 -20.58 -2.23 -25.72
C GLY A 164 -21.79 -2.13 -24.79
N GLN A 165 -21.97 -3.07 -23.86
CA GLN A 165 -22.91 -3.02 -22.73
C GLN A 165 -22.29 -3.59 -21.44
N ASP A 166 -20.98 -3.78 -21.43
CA ASP A 166 -20.17 -4.35 -20.35
C ASP A 166 -19.61 -3.27 -19.41
N LEU A 167 -20.29 -2.11 -19.36
CA LEU A 167 -19.84 -0.83 -18.82
C LEU A 167 -18.40 -0.49 -19.25
N ALA A 168 -18.24 -0.72 -20.57
CA ALA A 168 -17.07 -0.63 -21.43
C ALA A 168 -15.80 -1.18 -20.77
N GLY A 169 -15.68 -2.50 -20.78
CA GLY A 169 -14.56 -3.22 -20.18
C GLY A 169 -14.38 -2.95 -18.68
N LEU A 170 -15.48 -2.73 -17.95
CA LEU A 170 -15.49 -2.38 -16.52
C LEU A 170 -14.76 -1.06 -16.18
N ARG A 171 -14.43 -0.21 -17.16
CA ARG A 171 -13.67 1.03 -16.94
C ARG A 171 -14.52 2.21 -16.50
N ASN A 172 -15.83 2.14 -16.72
CA ASN A 172 -16.79 3.14 -16.25
C ASN A 172 -17.22 2.90 -14.79
N ILE A 173 -16.61 1.92 -14.12
CA ILE A 173 -16.79 1.63 -12.71
C ILE A 173 -15.52 2.10 -12.01
N ASN A 174 -15.61 3.19 -11.25
CA ASN A 174 -14.44 3.91 -10.75
C ASN A 174 -14.54 4.35 -9.29
N ALA A 175 -13.39 4.34 -8.63
CA ALA A 175 -13.20 4.83 -7.28
C ALA A 175 -11.90 5.66 -7.23
N PHE A 176 -11.75 6.62 -8.15
CA PHE A 176 -10.57 7.47 -8.28
C PHE A 176 -10.35 8.35 -7.05
N GLY A 177 -9.11 8.77 -6.86
CA GLY A 177 -8.77 9.82 -5.92
C GLY A 177 -9.37 11.15 -6.35
N GLY A 178 -9.59 12.04 -5.37
CA GLY A 178 -9.85 13.44 -5.66
C GLY A 178 -8.56 14.08 -6.18
N HIS A 179 -8.55 14.56 -7.42
CA HIS A 179 -7.41 15.32 -7.94
C HIS A 179 -7.61 16.81 -7.62
N GLY A 180 -6.69 17.35 -6.83
CA GLY A 180 -6.66 18.75 -6.40
C GLY A 180 -5.51 19.55 -7.02
N SER A 181 -5.55 20.87 -6.92
CA SER A 181 -4.50 21.76 -7.41
C SER A 181 -3.22 21.75 -6.56
N HIS A 182 -3.30 21.27 -5.30
CA HIS A 182 -2.15 21.18 -4.39
C HIS A 182 -1.74 19.74 -4.11
N VAL A 183 -2.65 18.91 -3.61
CA VAL A 183 -2.36 17.52 -3.21
C VAL A 183 -3.52 16.62 -3.60
N TRP A 184 -3.22 15.47 -4.19
CA TRP A 184 -4.23 14.50 -4.62
C TRP A 184 -4.51 13.49 -3.50
N GLY A 185 -5.75 13.02 -3.42
CA GLY A 185 -6.05 11.78 -2.72
C GLY A 185 -5.72 10.59 -3.61
N SER A 186 -5.48 9.43 -3.02
CA SER A 186 -5.30 8.20 -3.81
C SER A 186 -6.63 7.64 -4.27
N ALA A 187 -6.62 6.83 -5.33
CA ALA A 187 -7.70 5.91 -5.64
C ALA A 187 -8.09 5.04 -4.43
N GLY A 188 -9.34 4.59 -4.44
CA GLY A 188 -9.83 3.51 -3.61
C GLY A 188 -9.83 2.19 -4.38
N THR A 189 -10.83 1.34 -4.12
CA THR A 189 -10.82 -0.05 -4.62
C THR A 189 -12.12 -0.42 -5.30
N VAL A 190 -12.03 -1.13 -6.43
CA VAL A 190 -13.18 -1.78 -7.08
C VAL A 190 -12.96 -3.29 -7.06
N LEU A 191 -13.95 -4.04 -6.56
CA LEU A 191 -13.92 -5.50 -6.53
C LEU A 191 -15.10 -6.08 -7.32
N PHE A 192 -14.78 -7.00 -8.22
CA PHE A 192 -15.74 -7.74 -9.02
C PHE A 192 -15.73 -9.20 -8.60
N LYS A 193 -16.88 -9.77 -8.26
CA LYS A 193 -16.99 -11.20 -7.94
C LYS A 193 -17.98 -11.87 -8.89
N LYS A 194 -17.46 -12.50 -9.93
CA LYS A 194 -18.25 -13.31 -10.85
C LYS A 194 -18.68 -14.61 -10.17
N SER A 195 -19.83 -15.15 -10.54
CA SER A 195 -20.28 -16.47 -10.08
C SER A 195 -19.21 -17.54 -10.30
N GLY A 196 -18.94 -18.32 -9.26
CA GLY A 196 -17.88 -19.34 -9.25
C GLY A 196 -16.53 -18.87 -8.71
N GLN A 197 -16.29 -17.55 -8.62
CA GLN A 197 -15.11 -16.99 -7.96
C GLN A 197 -15.24 -17.08 -6.44
N GLN A 198 -14.13 -17.37 -5.76
CA GLN A 198 -14.10 -17.49 -4.31
C GLN A 198 -13.89 -16.13 -3.65
N TYR A 199 -12.95 -15.33 -4.18
CA TYR A 199 -12.48 -14.08 -3.57
C TYR A 199 -12.71 -12.85 -4.45
N GLY A 200 -12.91 -13.04 -5.76
CA GLY A 200 -13.16 -11.96 -6.73
C GLY A 200 -11.87 -11.25 -7.18
N ASP A 201 -12.05 -10.33 -8.13
CA ASP A 201 -10.99 -9.60 -8.81
C ASP A 201 -10.90 -8.16 -8.29
N LEU A 202 -9.75 -7.79 -7.73
CA LEU A 202 -9.47 -6.43 -7.28
C LEU A 202 -8.92 -5.58 -8.43
N TYR A 203 -9.42 -4.35 -8.55
CA TYR A 203 -8.92 -3.34 -9.48
C TYR A 203 -8.45 -2.10 -8.70
N VAL A 204 -7.22 -1.67 -9.01
CA VAL A 204 -6.63 -0.41 -8.56
C VAL A 204 -6.39 0.47 -9.79
N ASP A 205 -6.99 1.65 -9.78
CA ASP A 205 -7.14 2.49 -10.96
C ASP A 205 -7.35 3.93 -10.54
N ASP A 206 -6.49 4.84 -11.03
CA ASP A 206 -6.55 6.27 -10.70
C ASP A 206 -6.64 7.17 -11.94
N ASN A 207 -7.05 6.58 -13.07
CA ASN A 207 -7.32 7.29 -14.32
C ASN A 207 -6.11 8.08 -14.90
N MET A 208 -4.88 7.64 -14.62
CA MET A 208 -3.67 8.20 -15.22
C MET A 208 -3.43 7.61 -16.61
N THR A 209 -2.91 8.42 -17.53
CA THR A 209 -2.73 7.99 -18.94
C THR A 209 -1.27 7.75 -19.32
N ASN A 210 -0.32 8.28 -18.56
CA ASN A 210 1.11 8.27 -18.92
C ASN A 210 2.06 8.19 -17.71
N SER A 211 1.54 7.94 -16.51
CA SER A 211 2.32 7.87 -15.28
C SER A 211 1.63 7.02 -14.22
N THR A 212 2.39 6.61 -13.20
CA THR A 212 1.83 6.15 -11.94
C THR A 212 1.14 7.32 -11.23
N SER A 213 0.10 7.06 -10.44
CA SER A 213 -0.49 8.06 -9.55
C SER A 213 0.55 8.59 -8.56
N SER A 214 0.45 9.86 -8.18
CA SER A 214 1.31 10.46 -7.17
C SER A 214 0.98 10.01 -5.74
N ALA A 215 -0.18 9.38 -5.52
CA ALA A 215 -0.63 8.91 -4.23
C ALA A 215 -0.92 7.40 -4.27
N TRP A 216 -0.33 6.66 -3.33
CA TRP A 216 -0.59 5.23 -3.19
C TRP A 216 -1.95 4.97 -2.53
N THR A 217 -2.67 3.98 -3.05
CA THR A 217 -3.87 3.37 -2.47
C THR A 217 -3.46 2.35 -1.42
N PRO A 218 -3.85 2.54 -0.15
CA PRO A 218 -3.68 1.49 0.85
C PRO A 218 -4.83 0.50 0.80
N LEU A 219 -4.51 -0.79 0.94
CA LEU A 219 -5.44 -1.69 1.62
C LEU A 219 -5.37 -1.39 3.12
N THR A 220 -6.50 -1.46 3.81
CA THR A 220 -6.59 -1.14 5.24
C THR A 220 -5.57 -1.98 6.01
N PRO A 221 -4.49 -1.40 6.56
CA PRO A 221 -3.42 -2.21 7.08
C PRO A 221 -3.78 -2.75 8.47
N LEU A 222 -3.62 -4.05 8.68
CA LEU A 222 -3.36 -4.60 10.02
C LEU A 222 -1.87 -4.48 10.34
N GLY A 223 -1.04 -4.68 9.32
CA GLY A 223 0.40 -4.52 9.38
C GLY A 223 1.13 -5.72 10.01
N PHE A 224 2.41 -5.82 9.71
CA PHE A 224 3.32 -6.75 10.38
C PHE A 224 3.72 -6.19 11.75
N GLY A 225 3.11 -6.70 12.82
CA GLY A 225 3.39 -6.26 14.19
C GLY A 225 3.70 -7.42 15.13
N LYS A 226 4.05 -7.08 16.38
CA LYS A 226 4.28 -8.04 17.45
C LYS A 226 3.12 -8.11 18.43
N ILE A 227 2.83 -9.33 18.89
CA ILE A 227 1.89 -9.56 19.98
C ILE A 227 2.57 -9.23 21.31
N THR A 228 1.96 -8.38 22.13
CA THR A 228 2.44 -8.02 23.47
C THR A 228 1.68 -8.73 24.59
N ASP A 229 0.40 -9.03 24.37
CA ASP A 229 -0.45 -9.75 25.33
C ASP A 229 -1.59 -10.49 24.62
N LEU A 230 -2.19 -11.50 25.27
CA LEU A 230 -3.21 -12.39 24.70
C LEU A 230 -4.28 -12.78 25.72
N THR A 231 -5.52 -12.87 25.25
CA THR A 231 -6.61 -13.65 25.86
C THR A 231 -7.06 -14.74 24.88
N ALA A 232 -8.06 -15.53 25.25
CA ALA A 232 -8.59 -16.60 24.37
C ALA A 232 -8.99 -16.11 22.96
N ASN A 233 -9.46 -14.87 22.83
CA ASN A 233 -9.97 -14.32 21.57
C ASN A 233 -9.47 -12.91 21.23
N THR A 234 -8.56 -12.34 22.02
CA THR A 234 -8.04 -10.98 21.80
C THR A 234 -6.53 -10.98 21.85
N LEU A 235 -5.90 -10.29 20.91
CA LEU A 235 -4.48 -9.97 20.96
C LEU A 235 -4.26 -8.47 21.15
N THR A 236 -3.25 -8.14 21.95
CA THR A 236 -2.72 -6.79 22.10
C THR A 236 -1.47 -6.66 21.25
N THR A 237 -1.40 -5.57 20.49
CA THR A 237 -0.32 -5.28 19.54
C THR A 237 0.78 -4.45 20.21
N ASP A 238 1.91 -4.31 19.54
CA ASP A 238 3.00 -3.39 19.90
C ASP A 238 2.68 -1.91 19.61
N GLY A 239 1.57 -1.63 18.91
CA GLY A 239 1.17 -0.29 18.53
C GLY A 239 2.01 0.34 17.41
N ALA A 240 2.89 -0.44 16.75
CA ALA A 240 3.72 0.06 15.66
C ALA A 240 2.89 0.49 14.43
N VAL A 241 1.75 -0.17 14.23
CA VAL A 241 0.82 0.09 13.13
C VAL A 241 -0.40 0.82 13.67
N LYS A 242 -0.66 2.02 13.16
CA LYS A 242 -1.84 2.81 13.56
C LYS A 242 -3.11 2.24 12.92
N MET A 243 -3.96 1.61 13.73
CA MET A 243 -5.21 1.01 13.26
C MET A 243 -6.39 1.99 13.34
N ALA A 244 -7.29 1.91 12.35
CA ALA A 244 -8.59 2.58 12.44
C ALA A 244 -9.47 1.86 13.47
N VAL A 245 -9.89 2.53 14.53
CA VAL A 245 -10.79 1.96 15.54
C VAL A 245 -12.08 1.49 14.88
N ASN A 246 -12.48 0.23 15.14
CA ASN A 246 -13.60 -0.46 14.49
C ASN A 246 -13.50 -0.58 12.96
N GLY A 247 -12.35 -0.27 12.37
CA GLY A 247 -12.13 -0.27 10.93
C GLY A 247 -11.68 -1.61 10.36
N LEU A 248 -11.35 -2.58 11.21
CA LEU A 248 -10.81 -3.89 10.80
C LEU A 248 -11.84 -5.02 10.80
N ALA A 249 -13.08 -4.75 11.23
CA ALA A 249 -14.13 -5.76 11.28
C ALA A 249 -14.33 -6.42 9.90
N GLY A 250 -14.41 -7.74 9.88
CA GLY A 250 -14.57 -8.52 8.66
C GLY A 250 -13.28 -9.07 8.06
N MET A 251 -12.13 -8.47 8.40
CA MET A 251 -10.83 -8.81 7.82
C MET A 251 -10.26 -10.13 8.37
N GLU A 252 -9.30 -10.72 7.66
CA GLU A 252 -8.59 -11.93 8.06
C GLU A 252 -7.23 -11.58 8.68
N ILE A 253 -6.88 -12.22 9.80
CA ILE A 253 -5.59 -12.09 10.49
C ILE A 253 -4.97 -13.47 10.72
N ASN A 254 -3.65 -13.58 10.51
CA ASN A 254 -2.84 -14.67 11.04
C ASN A 254 -2.08 -14.17 12.28
N PRO A 255 -2.30 -14.77 13.47
CA PRO A 255 -1.67 -14.31 14.71
C PRO A 255 -0.20 -14.77 14.87
N ASN A 256 0.28 -15.67 14.01
CA ASN A 256 1.63 -16.19 14.06
C ASN A 256 2.07 -16.65 12.66
N LEU A 257 2.99 -15.91 12.04
CA LEU A 257 3.45 -16.21 10.68
C LEU A 257 4.23 -17.53 10.53
N ASN A 258 4.58 -18.22 11.62
CA ASN A 258 5.20 -19.54 11.57
C ASN A 258 4.19 -20.70 11.41
N GLN A 259 2.90 -20.36 11.28
CA GLN A 259 1.80 -21.32 11.12
C GLN A 259 0.72 -20.71 10.20
N SER A 260 -0.32 -21.49 9.88
CA SER A 260 -1.30 -21.18 8.83
C SER A 260 -2.73 -20.88 9.28
N GLU A 261 -3.06 -21.08 10.56
CA GLU A 261 -4.34 -20.71 11.16
C GLU A 261 -4.57 -19.21 11.04
N THR A 262 -5.79 -18.86 10.65
CA THR A 262 -6.24 -17.48 10.47
C THR A 262 -7.58 -17.28 11.17
N TYR A 263 -7.93 -16.03 11.46
CA TYR A 263 -9.17 -15.70 12.15
C TYR A 263 -9.84 -14.49 11.51
N LYS A 264 -11.16 -14.42 11.61
CA LYS A 264 -11.91 -13.23 11.20
C LYS A 264 -11.90 -12.21 12.35
N VAL A 265 -11.57 -10.97 12.05
CA VAL A 265 -11.64 -9.87 13.02
C VAL A 265 -13.10 -9.48 13.25
N ILE A 266 -13.51 -9.42 14.52
CA ILE A 266 -14.83 -8.96 14.95
C ILE A 266 -14.80 -7.46 15.21
N SER A 267 -13.79 -6.99 15.94
CA SER A 267 -13.63 -5.60 16.33
C SER A 267 -12.19 -5.30 16.69
N ASN A 268 -11.86 -4.02 16.76
CA ASN A 268 -10.53 -3.57 17.15
C ASN A 268 -10.57 -2.20 17.82
N THR A 269 -9.65 -1.97 18.75
CA THR A 269 -9.28 -0.63 19.20
C THR A 269 -8.08 -0.14 18.38
N GLY A 270 -7.39 0.92 18.84
CA GLY A 270 -6.14 1.34 18.24
C GLY A 270 -4.98 0.35 18.43
N THR A 271 -5.05 -0.54 19.44
CA THR A 271 -3.95 -1.45 19.80
C THR A 271 -4.39 -2.88 20.12
N THR A 272 -5.69 -3.19 20.13
CA THR A 272 -6.21 -4.54 20.39
C THR A 272 -7.08 -5.02 19.24
N ILE A 273 -7.01 -6.31 18.94
CA ILE A 273 -7.81 -6.99 17.91
C ILE A 273 -8.54 -8.16 18.56
N THR A 274 -9.87 -8.17 18.46
CA THR A 274 -10.72 -9.28 18.90
C THR A 274 -11.16 -10.09 17.69
N VAL A 275 -10.98 -11.41 17.75
CA VAL A 275 -11.23 -12.33 16.63
C VAL A 275 -12.33 -13.33 16.96
N ASP A 276 -12.92 -13.90 15.90
CA ASP A 276 -13.88 -15.00 16.00
C ASP A 276 -13.16 -16.34 16.12
N THR A 277 -13.26 -16.98 17.29
CA THR A 277 -12.71 -18.31 17.56
C THR A 277 -13.74 -19.43 17.36
N THR A 278 -14.94 -19.14 16.86
CA THR A 278 -15.99 -20.16 16.67
C THR A 278 -15.52 -21.27 15.72
N GLY A 279 -15.45 -22.50 16.23
CA GLY A 279 -14.97 -23.65 15.47
C GLY A 279 -13.46 -23.67 15.21
N LYS A 280 -12.69 -22.80 15.89
CA LYS A 280 -11.23 -22.73 15.83
C LYS A 280 -10.63 -22.82 17.24
N PRO A 281 -9.35 -23.21 17.38
CA PRO A 281 -8.67 -23.14 18.67
C PRO A 281 -8.61 -21.70 19.19
N ASP A 282 -8.62 -21.53 20.52
CA ASP A 282 -8.38 -20.24 21.16
C ASP A 282 -6.96 -19.74 20.87
N LEU A 283 -6.77 -18.42 20.86
CA LEU A 283 -5.46 -17.80 20.61
C LEU A 283 -4.40 -18.21 21.65
N THR A 284 -4.80 -18.53 22.87
CA THR A 284 -3.89 -19.00 23.95
C THR A 284 -3.53 -20.48 23.83
N THR A 285 -4.08 -21.21 22.85
CA THR A 285 -3.71 -22.60 22.58
C THR A 285 -2.25 -22.68 22.13
N PRO A 286 -1.41 -23.55 22.72
CA PRO A 286 -0.01 -23.66 22.33
C PRO A 286 0.17 -23.89 20.83
N GLY A 287 1.00 -23.06 20.19
CA GLY A 287 1.29 -23.12 18.75
C GLY A 287 0.43 -22.21 17.88
N VAL A 288 -0.70 -21.70 18.38
CA VAL A 288 -1.58 -20.77 17.64
C VAL A 288 -1.02 -19.35 17.66
N ALA A 289 -0.85 -18.78 18.85
CA ALA A 289 -0.27 -17.46 19.05
C ALA A 289 0.56 -17.43 20.35
N GLY A 290 1.39 -16.40 20.48
CA GLY A 290 2.19 -16.15 21.68
C GLY A 290 2.77 -14.75 21.69
N THR A 291 3.05 -14.22 22.88
CA THR A 291 3.76 -12.94 23.02
C THR A 291 5.10 -12.98 22.26
N GLY A 292 5.39 -11.93 21.50
CA GLY A 292 6.56 -11.82 20.62
C GLY A 292 6.39 -12.46 19.23
N ASN A 293 5.32 -13.21 18.97
CA ASN A 293 5.00 -13.69 17.63
C ASN A 293 4.68 -12.51 16.71
N THR A 294 5.06 -12.64 15.44
CA THR A 294 4.67 -11.70 14.40
C THR A 294 3.29 -12.09 13.89
N TYR A 295 2.35 -11.14 13.91
CA TYR A 295 1.05 -11.28 13.25
C TYR A 295 1.04 -10.49 11.94
N ALA A 296 0.09 -10.80 11.04
CA ALA A 296 -0.23 -9.96 9.90
C ALA A 296 -1.68 -10.15 9.46
N GLY A 297 -2.25 -9.13 8.81
CA GLY A 297 -3.46 -9.30 8.03
C GLY A 297 -3.22 -10.15 6.79
N ILE A 298 -4.32 -10.66 6.23
CA ILE A 298 -4.31 -11.42 4.98
C ILE A 298 -5.35 -10.86 4.04
N TYR A 299 -4.92 -10.55 2.82
CA TYR A 299 -5.78 -10.25 1.69
C TYR A 299 -5.77 -11.40 0.69
N ARG A 300 -6.97 -11.79 0.22
CA ARG A 300 -7.17 -12.84 -0.77
C ARG A 300 -7.99 -12.32 -1.93
N PHE A 301 -7.53 -12.57 -3.14
CA PHE A 301 -8.25 -12.29 -4.38
C PHE A 301 -8.04 -13.44 -5.36
N ASP A 302 -8.97 -13.63 -6.29
CA ASP A 302 -8.73 -14.53 -7.42
C ASP A 302 -7.77 -13.85 -8.39
N ASN A 303 -8.02 -12.58 -8.73
CA ASN A 303 -7.10 -11.76 -9.53
C ASN A 303 -6.89 -10.36 -8.92
N VAL A 304 -5.76 -9.73 -9.27
CA VAL A 304 -5.49 -8.33 -8.96
C VAL A 304 -5.02 -7.61 -10.21
N HIS A 305 -5.66 -6.49 -10.55
CA HIS A 305 -5.38 -5.71 -11.74
C HIS A 305 -5.04 -4.27 -11.40
N PHE A 306 -3.89 -3.82 -11.88
CA PHE A 306 -3.53 -2.42 -11.94
C PHE A 306 -3.80 -1.90 -13.34
N ARG A 307 -4.37 -0.70 -13.43
CA ARG A 307 -4.58 -0.01 -14.69
C ARG A 307 -4.55 1.50 -14.48
N ARG A 308 -4.33 2.26 -15.56
CA ARG A 308 -4.31 3.74 -15.56
C ARG A 308 -3.59 4.35 -14.35
N GLY A 309 -2.34 3.98 -14.14
CA GLY A 309 -1.47 4.46 -13.07
C GLY A 309 -1.88 4.05 -11.66
N GLY A 310 -2.69 3.00 -11.51
CA GLY A 310 -3.02 2.45 -10.19
C GLY A 310 -1.75 2.23 -9.35
N PHE A 311 -1.75 2.73 -8.12
CA PHE A 311 -0.60 2.64 -7.23
C PHE A 311 -1.08 2.01 -5.92
N LEU A 312 -0.61 0.82 -5.56
CA LEU A 312 -1.01 0.11 -4.34
C LEU A 312 0.15 0.04 -3.34
N VAL A 313 -0.13 0.33 -2.07
CA VAL A 313 0.76 -0.02 -0.96
C VAL A 313 0.19 -1.16 -0.14
N MET A 314 1.05 -2.09 0.25
CA MET A 314 0.71 -3.21 1.12
C MET A 314 1.43 -3.11 2.47
N GLY A 315 0.73 -3.50 3.52
CA GLY A 315 1.30 -3.73 4.85
C GLY A 315 1.03 -5.14 5.38
N ASP A 316 0.42 -6.00 4.57
CA ASP A 316 -0.11 -7.30 4.95
C ASP A 316 0.20 -8.34 3.87
N ARG A 317 -0.03 -9.63 4.16
CA ARG A 317 0.18 -10.70 3.18
C ARG A 317 -0.87 -10.63 2.08
N LEU A 318 -0.43 -10.69 0.82
CA LEU A 318 -1.33 -10.71 -0.33
C LEU A 318 -1.27 -12.07 -1.02
N ILE A 319 -2.41 -12.74 -1.10
CA ILE A 319 -2.58 -14.02 -1.78
C ILE A 319 -3.50 -13.83 -2.98
N VAL A 320 -2.99 -14.10 -4.17
CA VAL A 320 -3.71 -14.01 -5.44
C VAL A 320 -3.77 -15.41 -6.04
N GLY A 321 -4.97 -16.00 -6.10
CA GLY A 321 -5.15 -17.40 -6.49
C GLY A 321 -4.77 -17.68 -7.95
N ASP A 322 -5.07 -16.74 -8.84
CA ASP A 322 -4.81 -16.84 -10.27
C ASP A 322 -3.79 -15.77 -10.71
N THR A 323 -4.22 -14.65 -11.28
CA THR A 323 -3.31 -13.69 -11.92
C THR A 323 -3.25 -12.35 -11.20
N MET A 324 -2.02 -11.88 -10.93
CA MET A 324 -1.73 -10.50 -10.57
C MET A 324 -1.10 -9.79 -11.77
N LYS A 325 -1.82 -8.84 -12.36
CA LYS A 325 -1.37 -8.07 -13.52
C LYS A 325 -1.12 -6.61 -13.17
N ILE A 326 0.13 -6.18 -13.25
CA ILE A 326 0.54 -4.79 -13.08
C ILE A 326 0.77 -4.17 -14.46
N ASP A 327 -0.16 -3.34 -14.93
CA ASP A 327 -0.20 -2.78 -16.28
C ASP A 327 -0.48 -1.26 -16.25
N GLU A 328 -0.32 -0.60 -17.39
CA GLU A 328 -0.67 0.81 -17.62
C GLU A 328 -0.09 1.74 -16.55
N TYR A 329 1.23 1.69 -16.34
CA TYR A 329 1.93 2.48 -15.32
C TYR A 329 1.59 2.10 -13.87
N GLY A 330 1.07 0.90 -13.67
CA GLY A 330 0.76 0.37 -12.35
C GLY A 330 2.00 0.21 -11.49
N GLN A 331 1.87 0.48 -10.19
CA GLN A 331 2.94 0.29 -9.23
C GLN A 331 2.45 -0.39 -7.94
N LEU A 332 3.23 -1.33 -7.44
CA LEU A 332 3.07 -1.92 -6.12
C LEU A 332 4.27 -1.61 -5.23
N THR A 333 4.02 -1.29 -3.97
CA THR A 333 5.05 -1.04 -2.94
C THR A 333 4.61 -1.59 -1.57
N HIS A 334 5.51 -1.55 -0.59
CA HIS A 334 5.17 -1.57 0.84
C HIS A 334 5.35 -0.18 1.49
N TYR A 335 4.89 -0.01 2.72
CA TYR A 335 5.07 1.23 3.51
C TYR A 335 6.55 1.56 3.78
N ASP A 336 6.86 2.78 4.20
CA ASP A 336 8.23 3.15 4.58
C ASP A 336 8.59 2.58 5.94
N ALA A 337 9.87 2.24 6.14
CA ALA A 337 10.36 1.87 7.45
C ALA A 337 10.39 3.09 8.38
N THR A 338 10.20 2.83 9.66
CA THR A 338 10.37 3.83 10.72
C THR A 338 11.22 3.23 11.83
N MET A 339 11.60 4.04 12.81
CA MET A 339 12.32 3.58 14.01
C MET A 339 11.60 2.45 14.76
N ASN A 340 10.28 2.28 14.56
CA ASN A 340 9.47 1.30 15.28
C ASN A 340 8.71 0.34 14.34
N PHE A 341 8.92 0.40 13.02
CA PHE A 341 8.17 -0.40 12.06
C PHE A 341 9.05 -0.85 10.90
N GLU A 342 9.02 -2.16 10.63
CA GLU A 342 9.73 -2.80 9.52
C GLU A 342 8.72 -3.30 8.48
N PRO A 343 8.59 -2.63 7.33
CA PRO A 343 7.66 -3.02 6.28
C PRO A 343 8.14 -4.25 5.52
N ARG A 344 7.20 -4.93 4.87
CA ARG A 344 7.45 -6.16 4.12
C ARG A 344 6.45 -6.21 2.97
N LEU A 345 6.88 -6.69 1.81
CA LEU A 345 5.98 -7.07 0.72
C LEU A 345 6.03 -8.60 0.57
N ASP A 346 4.99 -9.29 1.05
CA ASP A 346 4.87 -10.76 1.02
C ASP A 346 3.73 -11.17 0.08
N LEU A 347 4.10 -11.71 -1.08
CA LEU A 347 3.19 -12.06 -2.16
C LEU A 347 3.19 -13.57 -2.40
N THR A 348 2.00 -14.16 -2.45
CA THR A 348 1.77 -15.50 -3.02
C THR A 348 0.82 -15.36 -4.19
N VAL A 349 1.23 -15.72 -5.40
CA VAL A 349 0.50 -15.45 -6.64
C VAL A 349 0.49 -16.70 -7.53
N GLY A 350 -0.57 -16.95 -8.29
CA GLY A 350 -0.50 -17.94 -9.38
C GLY A 350 0.47 -17.46 -10.47
N THR A 351 0.04 -16.47 -11.25
CA THR A 351 0.83 -15.82 -12.31
C THR A 351 1.03 -14.35 -12.00
N LEU A 352 2.28 -13.88 -12.00
CA LEU A 352 2.62 -12.46 -11.86
C LEU A 352 3.04 -11.89 -13.21
N GLU A 353 2.29 -10.91 -13.69
CA GLU A 353 2.58 -10.17 -14.93
C GLU A 353 2.94 -8.72 -14.59
N ILE A 354 4.14 -8.28 -14.95
CA ILE A 354 4.58 -6.88 -14.81
C ILE A 354 4.93 -6.36 -16.20
N ILE A 355 4.07 -5.51 -16.74
CA ILE A 355 4.20 -4.96 -18.10
C ILE A 355 5.25 -3.83 -18.13
N GLY A 356 5.82 -3.54 -19.31
CA GLY A 356 7.04 -2.72 -19.48
C GLY A 356 7.08 -1.33 -18.84
N ASN A 357 5.94 -0.69 -18.61
CA ASN A 357 5.85 0.62 -17.93
C ASN A 357 5.40 0.53 -16.46
N SER A 358 5.31 -0.68 -15.91
CA SER A 358 4.82 -0.98 -14.57
C SER A 358 5.95 -1.48 -13.66
N SER A 359 5.70 -1.46 -12.35
CA SER A 359 6.73 -1.89 -11.39
C SER A 359 6.21 -2.47 -10.08
N ILE A 360 7.04 -3.31 -9.47
CA ILE A 360 7.12 -3.44 -8.01
C ILE A 360 8.32 -2.60 -7.58
N ASN A 361 8.10 -1.54 -6.80
CA ASN A 361 9.15 -0.62 -6.37
C ASN A 361 9.11 -0.46 -4.87
N VAL A 362 10.20 -0.84 -4.20
CA VAL A 362 10.43 -0.60 -2.77
C VAL A 362 11.75 0.13 -2.52
N ASP A 363 12.17 0.97 -3.46
CA ASP A 363 13.41 1.73 -3.40
C ASP A 363 13.40 2.71 -2.23
N ALA A 364 14.51 2.80 -1.49
CA ALA A 364 14.66 3.69 -0.33
C ALA A 364 13.60 3.50 0.80
N ARG A 365 12.95 2.32 0.87
CA ARG A 365 11.93 2.00 1.90
C ARG A 365 12.40 1.06 3.02
N GLY A 366 13.70 0.87 3.13
CA GLY A 366 14.38 0.13 4.18
C GLY A 366 14.74 1.02 5.38
N TYR A 367 15.69 0.57 6.20
CA TYR A 367 16.07 1.28 7.43
C TYR A 367 16.52 2.72 7.14
N LEU A 368 16.15 3.63 8.05
CA LEU A 368 16.37 5.06 7.90
C LEU A 368 17.86 5.42 7.83
N GLY A 369 18.21 6.35 6.93
CA GLY A 369 19.50 7.02 6.94
C GLY A 369 19.68 7.94 8.15
N GLY A 370 20.90 8.45 8.35
CA GLY A 370 21.20 9.38 9.44
C GLY A 370 20.56 10.75 9.24
N SER A 371 20.25 11.41 10.35
CA SER A 371 19.57 12.72 10.44
C SER A 371 18.16 12.71 9.85
N ARG A 372 17.48 11.57 9.96
CA ARG A 372 16.04 11.42 9.70
C ARG A 372 15.26 11.68 10.99
N GLY A 373 13.94 11.84 10.87
CA GLY A 373 13.09 12.00 12.05
C GLY A 373 13.20 10.79 12.99
N GLY A 374 13.72 11.01 14.20
CA GLY A 374 13.86 9.97 15.23
C GLY A 374 15.23 9.31 15.32
N ASN A 375 16.23 9.71 14.53
CA ASN A 375 17.61 9.25 14.69
C ASN A 375 18.66 10.39 14.57
N ASP A 376 19.86 10.12 15.08
CA ASP A 376 21.01 11.01 15.01
C ASP A 376 21.78 10.79 13.68
N CYS A 377 23.08 11.10 13.65
CA CYS A 377 23.88 10.95 12.43
C CYS A 377 24.05 9.50 11.95
N SER A 378 23.79 8.50 12.79
CA SER A 378 23.94 7.09 12.44
C SER A 378 22.80 6.63 11.52
N GLY A 379 23.16 5.96 10.41
CA GLY A 379 22.17 5.22 9.63
C GLY A 379 21.74 3.96 10.39
N GLN A 380 20.47 3.59 10.30
CA GLN A 380 19.91 2.46 11.03
C GLN A 380 20.14 1.13 10.29
N THR A 381 20.22 0.05 11.04
CA THR A 381 20.40 -1.32 10.54
C THR A 381 19.46 -2.30 11.24
N ILE A 382 19.69 -3.61 11.05
CA ILE A 382 18.85 -4.69 11.56
C ILE A 382 18.44 -4.49 13.03
N GLY A 383 17.12 -4.50 13.29
CA GLY A 383 16.56 -4.25 14.61
C GLY A 383 16.41 -2.76 14.98
N ASN A 384 16.48 -1.85 14.00
CA ASN A 384 16.42 -0.40 14.21
C ASN A 384 17.45 0.10 15.24
N VAL A 385 18.68 -0.40 15.13
CA VAL A 385 19.82 0.06 15.92
C VAL A 385 20.80 0.82 15.04
N ASP A 386 21.66 1.63 15.68
CA ASP A 386 22.73 2.35 15.01
C ASP A 386 23.65 1.41 14.22
N GLY A 387 23.80 1.71 12.93
CA GLY A 387 24.56 0.95 11.97
C GLY A 387 25.73 1.75 11.43
N SER A 388 25.57 2.33 10.23
CA SER A 388 26.63 3.10 9.58
C SER A 388 26.92 4.38 10.36
N LEU A 389 28.21 4.69 10.57
CA LEU A 389 28.66 5.82 11.38
C LEU A 389 29.37 6.85 10.49
N HIS A 390 29.00 8.12 10.64
CA HIS A 390 29.60 9.34 10.04
C HIS A 390 30.25 9.19 8.66
N ARG A 391 29.62 9.72 7.60
CA ARG A 391 30.15 9.70 6.22
C ARG A 391 30.55 8.29 5.75
N SER A 392 29.67 7.34 5.98
CA SER A 392 29.76 5.94 5.55
C SER A 392 28.41 5.45 5.04
N GLY A 393 28.45 4.68 3.94
CA GLY A 393 27.26 4.07 3.35
C GLY A 393 26.71 2.93 4.20
N GLY A 394 25.42 2.65 4.05
CA GLY A 394 24.80 1.46 4.65
C GLY A 394 25.32 0.18 3.98
N SER A 395 25.29 -0.93 4.72
CA SER A 395 25.65 -2.27 4.23
C SER A 395 24.49 -3.24 4.37
N TYR A 396 24.32 -4.16 3.41
CA TYR A 396 23.44 -5.32 3.56
C TYR A 396 24.01 -6.57 2.90
N GLY A 397 23.89 -6.68 1.56
CA GLY A 397 24.50 -7.74 0.78
C GLY A 397 25.97 -7.45 0.44
N GLY A 398 26.28 -6.17 0.24
CA GLY A 398 27.63 -5.62 0.06
C GLY A 398 27.96 -4.62 1.16
N LEU A 399 29.26 -4.36 1.36
CA LEU A 399 29.74 -3.35 2.30
C LEU A 399 29.56 -1.93 1.73
N GLY A 400 29.05 -1.00 2.52
CA GLY A 400 28.99 0.42 2.18
C GLY A 400 30.37 1.06 2.05
N GLY A 401 30.46 2.21 1.38
CA GLY A 401 31.70 2.99 1.30
C GLY A 401 32.06 3.58 2.66
N ALA A 402 33.35 3.58 3.00
CA ALA A 402 33.88 4.12 4.25
C ALA A 402 34.77 5.34 3.96
N TRP A 403 34.29 6.56 4.23
CA TRP A 403 35.08 7.78 4.05
C TRP A 403 35.57 8.35 5.38
N GLY A 404 34.65 8.79 6.24
CA GLY A 404 34.98 9.41 7.54
C GLY A 404 34.78 8.50 8.75
N GLY A 405 33.97 7.45 8.58
CA GLY A 405 33.58 6.52 9.63
C GLY A 405 33.38 5.11 9.08
N THR A 406 32.61 4.29 9.77
CA THR A 406 32.53 2.85 9.52
C THR A 406 31.12 2.44 9.10
N PRO A 407 30.96 1.76 7.95
CA PRO A 407 29.71 1.09 7.58
C PRO A 407 29.31 0.03 8.61
N ASN A 408 28.02 -0.29 8.73
CA ASN A 408 27.60 -1.48 9.46
C ASN A 408 28.11 -2.77 8.79
N GLY A 409 28.12 -3.87 9.53
CA GLY A 409 28.42 -5.19 8.97
C GLY A 409 27.35 -5.67 8.00
N ILE A 410 27.73 -6.54 7.05
CA ILE A 410 26.78 -7.28 6.21
C ILE A 410 25.96 -8.26 7.07
N TYR A 411 24.70 -8.52 6.69
CA TYR A 411 23.81 -9.43 7.43
C TYR A 411 22.82 -10.14 6.51
N GLY A 412 22.07 -11.10 7.07
CA GLY A 412 21.08 -11.89 6.35
C GLY A 412 21.68 -13.05 5.56
N SER A 413 20.80 -13.97 5.14
CA SER A 413 21.17 -15.09 4.28
C SER A 413 21.26 -14.64 2.81
N MET A 414 22.23 -15.17 2.07
CA MET A 414 22.30 -14.99 0.63
C MET A 414 21.34 -15.89 -0.15
N THR A 415 20.95 -17.04 0.43
CA THR A 415 20.07 -18.01 -0.22
C THR A 415 18.60 -17.77 0.11
N ASP A 416 18.31 -17.22 1.29
CA ASP A 416 16.96 -16.89 1.73
C ASP A 416 16.95 -15.50 2.42
N PRO A 417 17.17 -14.42 1.65
CA PRO A 417 17.19 -13.08 2.19
C PRO A 417 15.79 -12.65 2.64
N ALA A 418 15.71 -11.99 3.81
CA ALA A 418 14.45 -11.54 4.42
C ALA A 418 14.63 -10.24 5.24
N GLY A 419 15.56 -9.37 4.83
CA GLY A 419 15.92 -8.15 5.57
C GLY A 419 15.76 -6.88 4.73
N LEU A 420 15.46 -5.77 5.39
CA LEU A 420 15.57 -4.45 4.78
C LEU A 420 17.05 -4.10 4.56
N GLY A 421 17.33 -3.23 3.59
CA GLY A 421 18.62 -2.58 3.46
C GLY A 421 18.86 -1.61 4.62
N SER A 422 20.12 -1.43 5.03
CA SER A 422 20.53 -0.44 6.02
C SER A 422 20.65 0.96 5.44
N GLY A 423 20.37 1.96 6.28
CA GLY A 423 20.56 3.37 5.97
C GLY A 423 22.03 3.78 6.00
N GLY A 424 22.38 4.79 5.18
CA GLY A 424 23.67 5.46 5.22
C GLY A 424 23.70 6.55 6.31
N SER A 425 24.88 6.85 6.81
CA SER A 425 25.05 7.86 7.86
C SER A 425 24.95 9.29 7.31
N CYS A 426 24.80 10.25 8.21
CA CYS A 426 24.80 11.66 7.85
C CYS A 426 26.19 12.15 7.41
N GLY A 427 26.20 13.23 6.63
CA GLY A 427 27.40 13.98 6.26
C GLY A 427 27.75 15.06 7.29
N ASP A 428 28.70 15.93 6.95
CA ASP A 428 28.95 17.13 7.75
C ASP A 428 27.70 18.01 7.82
N TYR A 429 27.61 18.78 8.91
CA TYR A 429 26.49 19.69 9.18
C TYR A 429 25.11 19.00 9.17
N GLY A 430 25.05 17.71 9.48
CA GLY A 430 23.81 16.94 9.57
C GLY A 430 23.13 16.70 8.22
N ARG A 431 23.89 16.67 7.11
CA ARG A 431 23.32 16.32 5.81
C ARG A 431 22.78 14.90 5.82
N VAL A 432 21.52 14.75 5.41
CA VAL A 432 20.79 13.49 5.57
C VAL A 432 21.41 12.37 4.74
N GLY A 433 21.54 11.21 5.37
CA GLY A 433 21.92 9.96 4.72
C GLY A 433 20.76 9.35 3.93
N GLY A 434 21.08 8.46 3.01
CA GLY A 434 20.09 7.72 2.22
C GLY A 434 19.50 6.55 3.01
N ASP A 435 18.19 6.32 2.86
CA ASP A 435 17.51 5.17 3.46
C ASP A 435 17.85 3.87 2.69
N GLY A 436 17.84 2.72 3.36
CA GLY A 436 18.08 1.44 2.69
C GLY A 436 16.96 1.05 1.72
N GLY A 437 17.18 0.05 0.88
CA GLY A 437 16.13 -0.54 0.03
C GLY A 437 15.16 -1.43 0.82
N GLY A 438 13.93 -1.58 0.33
CA GLY A 438 12.89 -2.37 0.97
C GLY A 438 13.06 -3.89 0.88
N TRP A 439 12.04 -4.63 1.33
CA TRP A 439 12.02 -6.10 1.28
C TRP A 439 10.81 -6.61 0.50
N VAL A 440 11.10 -7.37 -0.56
CA VAL A 440 10.12 -8.10 -1.37
C VAL A 440 10.36 -9.60 -1.31
N ALA A 441 9.33 -10.37 -0.99
CA ALA A 441 9.25 -11.82 -1.15
C ALA A 441 8.08 -12.18 -2.06
N ILE A 442 8.36 -12.93 -3.12
CA ILE A 442 7.36 -13.35 -4.13
C ILE A 442 7.43 -14.86 -4.29
N HIS A 443 6.34 -15.52 -3.98
CA HIS A 443 6.10 -16.91 -4.32
C HIS A 443 5.07 -16.95 -5.46
N ALA A 444 5.51 -17.26 -6.67
CA ALA A 444 4.65 -17.28 -7.84
C ALA A 444 4.80 -18.58 -8.64
N ASN A 445 3.72 -19.18 -9.16
CA ASN A 445 3.90 -20.32 -10.07
C ASN A 445 4.66 -19.89 -11.33
N SER A 446 4.35 -18.72 -11.89
CA SER A 446 5.11 -18.13 -13.00
C SER A 446 5.19 -16.61 -12.91
N ILE A 447 6.29 -16.04 -13.44
CA ILE A 447 6.53 -14.60 -13.53
C ILE A 447 6.84 -14.23 -14.99
N SER A 448 6.04 -13.30 -15.53
CA SER A 448 6.31 -12.57 -16.78
C SER A 448 6.70 -11.14 -16.44
N LEU A 449 7.98 -10.81 -16.62
CA LEU A 449 8.59 -9.54 -16.21
C LEU A 449 9.11 -8.77 -17.43
N ASP A 450 8.33 -7.82 -17.91
CA ASP A 450 8.78 -6.80 -18.88
C ASP A 450 9.04 -5.44 -18.22
N GLY A 451 8.42 -5.18 -17.07
CA GLY A 451 8.65 -3.99 -16.24
C GLY A 451 9.83 -4.13 -15.28
N VAL A 452 9.67 -3.62 -14.05
CA VAL A 452 10.76 -3.58 -13.06
C VAL A 452 10.34 -4.12 -11.70
N ILE A 453 11.21 -4.90 -11.06
CA ILE A 453 11.18 -5.17 -9.62
C ILE A 453 12.43 -4.50 -9.01
N SER A 454 12.25 -3.55 -8.10
CA SER A 454 13.34 -2.75 -7.55
C SER A 454 13.28 -2.61 -6.04
N ALA A 455 14.44 -2.73 -5.39
CA ALA A 455 14.69 -2.51 -3.97
C ALA A 455 16.03 -1.77 -3.77
N ASP A 456 16.28 -0.75 -4.58
CA ASP A 456 17.52 0.03 -4.56
C ASP A 456 17.59 0.92 -3.30
N GLY A 457 18.81 1.16 -2.82
CA GLY A 457 19.07 2.07 -1.70
C GLY A 457 18.93 3.53 -2.11
N GLY A 458 18.44 4.36 -1.19
CA GLY A 458 18.33 5.80 -1.37
C GLY A 458 19.70 6.48 -1.40
N THR A 459 19.82 7.53 -2.21
CA THR A 459 21.02 8.36 -2.26
C THR A 459 21.08 9.30 -1.06
N GLY A 460 22.26 9.46 -0.44
CA GLY A 460 22.49 10.54 0.51
C GLY A 460 22.41 11.92 -0.15
N SER A 461 22.34 13.00 0.64
CA SER A 461 22.36 14.38 0.12
C SER A 461 23.55 14.64 -0.80
N ALA A 462 23.41 15.61 -1.71
CA ALA A 462 24.40 15.86 -2.77
C ALA A 462 25.71 16.52 -2.28
N ASP A 463 25.78 16.97 -1.02
CA ASP A 463 26.91 17.69 -0.43
C ASP A 463 27.30 17.16 0.95
N GLN A 464 28.56 17.43 1.36
CA GLN A 464 29.10 17.14 2.70
C GLN A 464 29.28 15.66 3.08
N GLN A 465 29.41 14.80 2.06
CA GLN A 465 29.76 13.38 2.11
C GLN A 465 28.84 12.48 2.97
N PRO A 466 27.50 12.63 2.92
CA PRO A 466 26.62 11.68 3.57
C PRO A 466 26.76 10.29 2.93
N GLY A 467 26.53 9.29 3.76
CA GLY A 467 26.38 7.91 3.35
C GLY A 467 25.06 7.67 2.62
N SER A 468 25.11 6.85 1.59
CA SER A 468 23.91 6.38 0.90
C SER A 468 23.45 5.04 1.45
N GLY A 469 22.16 4.74 1.32
CA GLY A 469 21.56 3.50 1.80
C GLY A 469 22.01 2.31 0.96
N SER A 470 22.06 1.14 1.59
CA SER A 470 22.30 -0.13 0.88
C SER A 470 21.05 -0.59 0.13
N GLY A 471 21.23 -1.41 -0.91
CA GLY A 471 20.14 -2.13 -1.55
C GLY A 471 19.45 -3.09 -0.58
N GLY A 472 18.18 -3.39 -0.85
CA GLY A 472 17.31 -4.22 -0.02
C GLY A 472 17.30 -5.69 -0.42
N THR A 473 16.16 -6.35 -0.19
CA THR A 473 15.93 -7.76 -0.51
C THR A 473 14.96 -7.92 -1.67
N ILE A 474 15.31 -8.77 -2.62
CA ILE A 474 14.39 -9.38 -3.57
C ILE A 474 14.53 -10.91 -3.47
N ASN A 475 13.52 -11.59 -2.94
CA ASN A 475 13.47 -13.04 -2.82
C ASN A 475 12.35 -13.58 -3.73
N LEU A 476 12.72 -14.26 -4.83
CA LEU A 476 11.77 -14.82 -5.80
C LEU A 476 11.82 -16.34 -5.76
N VAL A 477 10.65 -16.95 -5.57
CA VAL A 477 10.43 -18.39 -5.71
C VAL A 477 9.41 -18.60 -6.82
N THR A 478 9.82 -19.23 -7.92
CA THR A 478 8.91 -19.46 -9.04
C THR A 478 9.29 -20.63 -9.94
N SER A 479 8.34 -21.25 -10.63
CA SER A 479 8.70 -22.30 -11.60
C SER A 479 9.29 -21.73 -12.89
N THR A 480 8.87 -20.55 -13.34
CA THR A 480 9.40 -19.92 -14.57
C THR A 480 9.45 -18.40 -14.43
N LEU A 481 10.59 -17.81 -14.76
CA LEU A 481 10.79 -16.36 -14.84
C LEU A 481 11.17 -15.96 -16.27
N SER A 482 10.33 -15.19 -16.94
CA SER A 482 10.48 -14.77 -18.33
C SER A 482 10.30 -13.27 -18.52
N GLY A 483 10.57 -12.78 -19.74
CA GLY A 483 10.40 -11.38 -20.13
C GLY A 483 11.72 -10.62 -20.33
N SER A 484 11.61 -9.32 -20.55
CA SER A 484 12.71 -8.43 -20.93
C SER A 484 13.04 -7.34 -19.89
N GLY A 485 12.31 -7.34 -18.77
CA GLY A 485 12.37 -6.36 -17.71
C GLY A 485 13.62 -6.45 -16.84
N ALA A 486 13.59 -5.82 -15.66
CA ALA A 486 14.76 -5.74 -14.77
C ALA A 486 14.45 -6.05 -13.30
N ILE A 487 15.46 -6.60 -12.62
CA ILE A 487 15.43 -6.91 -11.18
C ILE A 487 16.64 -6.22 -10.54
N ARG A 488 16.42 -5.30 -9.59
CA ARG A 488 17.50 -4.48 -9.03
C ARG A 488 17.42 -4.32 -7.51
N ALA A 489 18.56 -4.48 -6.84
CA ALA A 489 18.75 -4.18 -5.43
C ALA A 489 20.13 -3.53 -5.25
N ASN A 490 20.36 -2.41 -5.94
CA ASN A 490 21.62 -1.69 -5.93
C ASN A 490 21.74 -0.80 -4.68
N GLY A 491 22.97 -0.49 -4.28
CA GLY A 491 23.21 0.56 -3.29
C GLY A 491 22.97 1.96 -3.87
N GLY A 492 22.56 2.90 -3.02
CA GLY A 492 22.43 4.31 -3.39
C GLY A 492 23.80 4.94 -3.68
N GLY A 493 23.87 5.85 -4.65
CA GLY A 493 25.09 6.56 -5.03
C GLY A 493 25.20 8.01 -4.50
N ASN A 494 26.13 8.77 -5.08
CA ASN A 494 26.53 10.18 -4.81
C ASN A 494 27.96 10.27 -4.29
N GLN A 495 28.18 10.70 -3.04
CA GLN A 495 29.53 10.97 -2.53
C GLN A 495 30.13 9.74 -1.85
N VAL A 496 29.36 9.09 -0.98
CA VAL A 496 29.72 7.83 -0.34
C VAL A 496 28.63 6.80 -0.64
N GLY A 497 28.98 5.79 -1.45
CA GLY A 497 28.04 4.81 -1.98
C GLY A 497 27.60 3.78 -0.94
N GLY A 498 26.33 3.35 -1.02
CA GLY A 498 25.80 2.24 -0.22
C GLY A 498 26.19 0.88 -0.81
N GLY A 499 26.23 -0.15 0.01
CA GLY A 499 26.48 -1.52 -0.46
C GLY A 499 25.30 -2.07 -1.27
N GLY A 500 25.55 -2.99 -2.20
CA GLY A 500 24.48 -3.70 -2.90
C GLY A 500 23.62 -4.55 -1.96
N GLY A 501 22.40 -4.85 -2.38
CA GLY A 501 21.43 -5.67 -1.66
C GLY A 501 21.59 -7.17 -1.89
N ARG A 502 20.53 -7.93 -1.62
CA ARG A 502 20.49 -9.38 -1.83
C ARG A 502 19.33 -9.76 -2.74
N ILE A 503 19.65 -10.47 -3.82
CA ILE A 503 18.69 -11.06 -4.74
C ILE A 503 18.83 -12.58 -4.66
N SER A 504 17.76 -13.29 -4.30
CA SER A 504 17.66 -14.74 -4.40
C SER A 504 16.62 -15.11 -5.45
N LEU A 505 16.99 -16.01 -6.36
CA LEU A 505 16.14 -16.51 -7.43
C LEU A 505 16.09 -18.03 -7.30
N MET A 506 15.02 -18.57 -6.71
CA MET A 506 14.78 -20.01 -6.69
C MET A 506 13.79 -20.37 -7.79
N TYR A 507 14.23 -21.20 -8.75
CA TYR A 507 13.35 -21.71 -9.79
C TYR A 507 13.58 -23.19 -10.10
N ASP A 508 12.49 -23.91 -10.36
CA ASP A 508 12.51 -25.34 -10.73
C ASP A 508 12.50 -25.59 -12.25
N GLY A 509 12.06 -24.59 -13.03
CA GLY A 509 11.97 -24.64 -14.49
C GLY A 509 13.00 -23.74 -15.18
N GLN A 510 12.56 -22.69 -15.87
CA GLN A 510 13.41 -21.88 -16.74
C GLN A 510 13.59 -20.43 -16.26
N LEU A 511 14.83 -19.93 -16.37
CA LEU A 511 15.18 -18.51 -16.30
C LEU A 511 15.39 -17.98 -17.72
N LEU A 512 14.43 -17.21 -18.23
CA LEU A 512 14.38 -16.71 -19.60
C LEU A 512 14.63 -15.20 -19.73
N ILE A 513 14.86 -14.51 -18.61
CA ILE A 513 15.28 -13.11 -18.58
C ILE A 513 16.80 -12.99 -18.78
N PRO A 514 17.32 -11.95 -19.48
CA PRO A 514 18.76 -11.74 -19.60
C PRO A 514 19.41 -11.49 -18.24
N ARG A 515 20.48 -12.22 -17.90
CA ARG A 515 21.21 -12.05 -16.63
C ARG A 515 21.73 -10.63 -16.41
N ALA A 516 22.03 -9.90 -17.48
CA ALA A 516 22.48 -8.51 -17.43
C ALA A 516 21.40 -7.55 -16.86
N ASN A 517 20.13 -7.98 -16.83
CA ASN A 517 19.03 -7.20 -16.28
C ASN A 517 18.84 -7.40 -14.77
N ILE A 518 19.64 -8.28 -14.15
CA ILE A 518 19.61 -8.56 -12.70
C ILE A 518 20.85 -7.90 -12.08
N SER A 519 20.65 -6.99 -11.12
CA SER A 519 21.76 -6.23 -10.53
C SER A 519 21.62 -6.02 -9.03
N ALA A 520 22.69 -6.29 -8.29
CA ALA A 520 22.87 -5.93 -6.89
C ALA A 520 24.19 -5.16 -6.74
N ALA A 521 24.41 -4.15 -7.59
CA ALA A 521 25.64 -3.38 -7.59
C ALA A 521 25.79 -2.53 -6.33
N GLY A 522 27.04 -2.23 -5.96
CA GLY A 522 27.31 -1.19 -4.98
C GLY A 522 27.02 0.18 -5.59
N GLY A 523 26.60 1.13 -4.78
CA GLY A 523 26.33 2.48 -5.21
C GLY A 523 27.61 3.21 -5.64
N PRO A 524 27.59 3.95 -6.77
CA PRO A 524 28.75 4.74 -7.18
C PRO A 524 28.97 5.91 -6.20
N GLY A 525 30.22 6.13 -5.80
CA GLY A 525 30.61 7.22 -4.91
C GLY A 525 31.73 8.06 -5.51
N SER A 526 31.60 9.40 -5.50
CA SER A 526 32.65 10.31 -5.96
C SER A 526 33.89 10.29 -5.05
N TYR A 527 33.73 9.87 -3.79
CA TYR A 527 34.84 9.65 -2.85
C TYR A 527 35.09 8.15 -2.65
N VAL A 528 34.04 7.41 -2.29
CA VAL A 528 34.13 5.98 -2.01
C VAL A 528 32.87 5.27 -2.49
N ALA A 529 33.02 4.30 -3.39
CA ALA A 529 31.92 3.46 -3.85
C ALA A 529 31.58 2.37 -2.82
N GLY A 530 30.32 1.91 -2.84
CA GLY A 530 29.92 0.70 -2.13
C GLY A 530 30.37 -0.57 -2.88
N SER A 531 30.48 -1.66 -2.15
CA SER A 531 30.73 -2.99 -2.73
C SER A 531 29.44 -3.60 -3.27
N ALA A 532 29.56 -4.44 -4.30
CA ALA A 532 28.44 -5.22 -4.80
C ALA A 532 27.88 -6.16 -3.73
N GLY A 533 26.58 -6.39 -3.81
CA GLY A 533 25.84 -7.35 -3.01
C GLY A 533 25.82 -8.74 -3.65
N THR A 534 24.82 -9.53 -3.30
CA THR A 534 24.74 -10.95 -3.71
C THR A 534 23.56 -11.20 -4.64
N ILE A 535 23.81 -11.95 -5.71
CA ILE A 535 22.78 -12.56 -6.55
C ILE A 535 22.97 -14.08 -6.43
N TYR A 536 21.98 -14.78 -5.86
CA TYR A 536 21.99 -16.23 -5.69
C TYR A 536 21.02 -16.89 -6.68
N PRO A 537 21.52 -17.49 -7.77
CA PRO A 537 20.74 -18.40 -8.61
C PRO A 537 20.59 -19.77 -7.91
N PRO A 538 19.66 -20.65 -8.34
CA PRO A 538 19.40 -21.93 -7.70
C PRO A 538 20.58 -22.90 -7.78
#